data_AF-A0A844TRS1-F1
#
_entry.id   AF-A0A844TRS1-F1
#
_cell.length_a   1.000
_cell.length_b   1.000
_cell.length_c   1.000
_cell.angle_alpha   90.00
_cell.angle_beta   90.00
_cell.angle_gamma   90.00
#
_symmetry.space_group_name_H-M   'P 1'
#
loop_
_entity.id
_entity.type
_entity.pdbx_description
1 polymer ?
#
loop_
_entity_poly.entity_id
_entity_poly.type
_entity_poly.pdbx_seq_one_letter_code
_entity_poly.pdbx_strand_id
1 'polypeptide(L)'
;MKILRVALLAAASLMMAQAANAGEAEYAEMVATHARANGVPEALVHRVIMRESRYQPGLVGRGGTIGLMQIKLATARGVGYTGDAAGLRDPNTNLTYAVKYLAGAYRAANGDHARAVRYFAGGYY
;
A
#
# COMPACT_ATOMS: atom_id res chain seq x y z
N MET A 1 27.68 20.93 18.77
CA MET A 1 27.06 19.58 18.62
C MET A 1 25.81 19.55 17.71
N LYS A 2 25.61 20.48 16.76
CA LYS A 2 24.46 20.46 15.82
C LYS A 2 24.74 19.71 14.50
N ILE A 3 26.01 19.64 14.09
CA ILE A 3 26.43 19.06 12.79
C ILE A 3 26.24 17.54 12.75
N LEU A 4 26.40 16.84 13.89
CA LEU A 4 26.28 15.38 13.98
C LEU A 4 24.83 14.87 13.79
N ARG A 5 23.82 15.68 14.15
CA ARG A 5 22.39 15.29 14.03
C ARG A 5 21.86 15.41 12.60
N VAL A 6 22.37 16.36 11.81
CA VAL A 6 21.94 16.58 10.42
C VAL A 6 22.46 15.45 9.51
N ALA A 7 23.71 15.02 9.70
CA ALA A 7 24.28 13.91 8.94
C ALA A 7 23.56 12.57 9.19
N LEU A 8 23.16 12.30 10.43
CA LEU A 8 22.44 11.07 10.80
C LEU A 8 21.04 11.00 10.18
N LEU A 9 20.31 12.13 10.15
CA LEU A 9 18.99 12.24 9.53
C LEU A 9 19.04 12.08 7.99
N ALA A 10 20.10 12.58 7.34
CA ALA A 10 20.30 12.44 5.90
C ALA A 10 20.70 11.00 5.48
N ALA A 11 21.50 10.30 6.29
CA ALA A 11 21.83 8.90 6.04
C ALA A 11 20.61 7.98 6.20
N ALA A 12 19.79 8.22 7.22
CA ALA A 12 18.57 7.44 7.46
C ALA A 12 17.52 7.64 6.34
N SER A 13 17.35 8.85 5.83
CA SER A 13 16.43 9.12 4.72
C SER A 13 16.89 8.45 3.42
N LEU A 14 18.20 8.46 3.13
CA LEU A 14 18.77 7.78 1.98
C LEU A 14 18.59 6.25 2.08
N MET A 15 18.82 5.66 3.25
CA MET A 15 18.60 4.22 3.47
C MET A 15 17.13 3.83 3.31
N MET A 16 16.18 4.64 3.80
CA MET A 16 14.75 4.38 3.58
C MET A 16 14.36 4.48 2.10
N ALA A 17 14.91 5.44 1.36
CA ALA A 17 14.65 5.56 -0.08
C ALA A 17 15.19 4.36 -0.86
N GLN A 18 16.40 3.91 -0.54
CA GLN A 18 17.00 2.70 -1.11
C GLN A 18 16.15 1.45 -0.83
N ALA A 19 15.68 1.28 0.42
CA ALA A 19 14.81 0.17 0.79
C ALA A 19 13.46 0.21 0.06
N ALA A 20 12.87 1.39 -0.11
CA ALA A 20 11.62 1.55 -0.85
C ALA A 20 11.80 1.22 -2.34
N ASN A 21 12.91 1.65 -2.96
CA ASN A 21 13.23 1.28 -4.35
C ASN A 21 13.46 -0.23 -4.51
N ALA A 22 14.15 -0.86 -3.56
CA ALA A 22 14.36 -2.31 -3.56
C ALA A 22 13.03 -3.07 -3.40
N GLY A 23 12.15 -2.61 -2.50
CA GLY A 23 10.82 -3.17 -2.33
C GLY A 23 9.93 -2.98 -3.58
N GLU A 24 10.01 -1.82 -4.23
CA GLU A 24 9.31 -1.59 -5.50
C GLU A 24 9.71 -2.62 -6.56
N ALA A 25 11.01 -2.88 -6.71
CA ALA A 25 11.53 -3.89 -7.62
C ALA A 25 11.11 -5.33 -7.20
N GLU A 26 11.12 -5.63 -5.90
CA GLU A 26 10.74 -6.94 -5.36
C GLU A 26 9.27 -7.29 -5.66
N TYR A 27 8.36 -6.32 -5.53
CA TYR A 27 6.93 -6.55 -5.66
C TYR A 27 6.34 -6.16 -7.02
N ALA A 28 7.14 -5.64 -7.97
CA ALA A 28 6.66 -5.11 -9.25
C ALA A 28 5.74 -6.07 -10.02
N GLU A 29 6.17 -7.31 -10.28
CA GLU A 29 5.36 -8.28 -11.03
C GLU A 29 4.07 -8.66 -10.29
N MET A 30 4.13 -8.73 -8.97
CA MET A 30 2.96 -9.01 -8.13
C MET A 30 1.96 -7.85 -8.21
N VAL A 31 2.45 -6.62 -8.15
CA VAL A 31 1.64 -5.40 -8.32
C VAL A 31 1.02 -5.37 -9.72
N ALA A 32 1.79 -5.61 -10.78
CA ALA A 32 1.30 -5.66 -12.15
C ALA A 32 0.19 -6.71 -12.34
N THR A 33 0.36 -7.90 -11.76
CA THR A 33 -0.63 -8.98 -11.80
C THR A 33 -1.95 -8.56 -11.17
N HIS A 34 -1.91 -8.04 -9.93
CA HIS A 34 -3.12 -7.64 -9.21
C HIS A 34 -3.78 -6.41 -9.83
N ALA A 35 -2.99 -5.44 -10.31
CA ALA A 35 -3.47 -4.26 -11.02
C ALA A 35 -4.26 -4.65 -12.28
N ARG A 36 -3.67 -5.51 -13.12
CA ARG A 36 -4.29 -6.03 -14.34
C ARG A 36 -5.59 -6.79 -14.05
N ALA A 37 -5.57 -7.67 -13.05
CA ALA A 37 -6.74 -8.46 -12.67
C ALA A 37 -7.93 -7.61 -12.21
N ASN A 38 -7.69 -6.39 -11.71
CA ASN A 38 -8.73 -5.51 -11.19
C ASN A 38 -9.00 -4.28 -12.07
N GLY A 39 -8.34 -4.16 -13.22
CA GLY A 39 -8.50 -3.01 -14.13
C GLY A 39 -8.08 -1.67 -13.51
N VAL A 40 -7.05 -1.68 -12.65
CA VAL A 40 -6.50 -0.48 -12.01
C VAL A 40 -5.13 -0.18 -12.64
N PRO A 41 -4.77 1.10 -12.89
CA PRO A 41 -3.42 1.43 -13.34
C PRO A 41 -2.35 0.99 -12.33
N GLU A 42 -1.32 0.30 -12.78
CA GLU A 42 -0.21 -0.20 -11.94
C GLU A 42 0.46 0.92 -11.13
N ALA A 43 0.71 2.06 -11.79
CA ALA A 43 1.24 3.26 -11.15
C ALA A 43 0.39 3.78 -9.99
N LEU A 44 -0.95 3.58 -10.03
CA LEU A 44 -1.82 3.94 -8.90
C LEU A 44 -1.61 3.00 -7.71
N VAL A 45 -1.41 1.70 -7.97
CA VAL A 45 -1.13 0.72 -6.92
C VAL A 45 0.22 1.02 -6.25
N HIS A 46 1.28 1.23 -7.03
CA HIS A 46 2.59 1.64 -6.50
C HIS A 46 2.50 2.93 -5.68
N ARG A 47 1.76 3.94 -6.17
CA ARG A 47 1.53 5.19 -5.43
C ARG A 47 0.88 4.96 -4.07
N VAL A 48 -0.10 4.05 -3.99
CA VAL A 48 -0.74 3.70 -2.71
C VAL A 48 0.26 2.97 -1.80
N ILE A 49 0.97 1.96 -2.28
CA ILE A 49 1.96 1.22 -1.48
C ILE A 49 3.05 2.16 -0.92
N MET A 50 3.58 3.05 -1.77
CA MET A 50 4.59 4.02 -1.37
C MET A 50 4.08 4.97 -0.27
N ARG A 51 2.84 5.45 -0.39
CA ARG A 51 2.22 6.34 0.59
C ARG A 51 1.93 5.63 1.92
N GLU A 52 1.48 4.38 1.85
CA GLU A 52 0.96 3.66 3.01
C GLU A 52 2.05 2.91 3.80
N SER A 53 3.01 2.28 3.12
CA SER A 53 4.01 1.44 3.78
C SER A 53 5.44 1.62 3.31
N ARG A 54 5.68 2.32 2.19
CA ARG A 54 7.00 2.34 1.53
C ARG A 54 7.53 0.93 1.26
N TYR A 55 6.64 0.04 0.82
CA TYR A 55 6.91 -1.38 0.54
C TYR A 55 7.33 -2.21 1.77
N GLN A 56 6.83 -1.89 2.96
CA GLN A 56 7.06 -2.69 4.17
C GLN A 56 5.88 -3.65 4.43
N PRO A 57 5.96 -4.94 4.04
CA PRO A 57 4.83 -5.87 4.12
C PRO A 57 4.47 -6.28 5.56
N GLY A 58 5.39 -6.16 6.50
CA GLY A 58 5.15 -6.42 7.92
C GLY A 58 4.52 -5.25 8.68
N LEU A 59 4.33 -4.09 8.04
CA LEU A 59 3.92 -2.86 8.72
C LEU A 59 2.50 -3.00 9.28
N VAL A 60 2.35 -2.71 10.57
CA VAL A 60 1.05 -2.51 11.21
C VAL A 60 0.93 -1.06 11.62
N GLY A 61 0.02 -0.35 10.96
CA GLY A 61 -0.21 1.08 11.16
C GLY A 61 -1.20 1.39 12.28
N ARG A 62 -1.45 2.69 12.46
CA ARG A 62 -2.43 3.17 13.44
C ARG A 62 -3.84 2.73 13.05
N GLY A 63 -4.63 2.30 14.03
CA GLY A 63 -5.99 1.81 13.80
C GLY A 63 -6.06 0.42 13.17
N GLY A 64 -4.97 -0.36 13.23
CA GLY A 64 -4.97 -1.77 12.84
C GLY A 64 -4.94 -2.02 11.32
N THR A 65 -4.39 -1.08 10.56
CA THR A 65 -4.08 -1.27 9.14
C THR A 65 -2.85 -2.14 8.96
N ILE A 66 -2.81 -2.98 7.92
CA ILE A 66 -1.82 -4.04 7.80
C ILE A 66 -1.23 -4.12 6.39
N GLY A 67 0.08 -4.34 6.32
CA GLY A 67 0.83 -4.73 5.13
C GLY A 67 1.07 -3.63 4.12
N LEU A 68 1.40 -4.05 2.88
CA LEU A 68 1.88 -3.15 1.82
C LEU A 68 0.94 -1.97 1.55
N MET A 69 -0.36 -2.23 1.51
CA MET A 69 -1.37 -1.20 1.23
C MET A 69 -2.12 -0.73 2.48
N GLN A 70 -1.69 -1.13 3.68
CA GLN A 70 -2.30 -0.71 4.95
C GLN A 70 -3.84 -0.88 4.97
N ILE A 71 -4.34 -2.02 4.49
CA ILE A 71 -5.77 -2.32 4.52
C ILE A 71 -6.21 -2.69 5.95
N LYS A 72 -7.42 -2.27 6.35
CA LYS A 72 -8.05 -2.74 7.61
C LYS A 72 -8.64 -4.13 7.42
N LEU A 73 -8.60 -4.97 8.45
CA LEU A 73 -9.21 -6.31 8.43
C LEU A 73 -10.71 -6.26 8.04
N ALA A 74 -11.46 -5.30 8.57
CA ALA A 74 -12.88 -5.12 8.23
C ALA A 74 -13.09 -4.81 6.73
N THR A 75 -12.23 -3.96 6.15
CA THR A 75 -12.26 -3.63 4.73
C THR A 75 -11.92 -4.84 3.87
N ALA A 76 -10.87 -5.60 4.24
CA ALA A 76 -10.50 -6.83 3.54
C ALA A 76 -11.66 -7.85 3.55
N ARG A 77 -12.32 -8.02 4.71
CA ARG A 77 -13.51 -8.88 4.85
C ARG A 77 -14.67 -8.40 3.99
N GLY A 78 -14.89 -7.08 3.92
CA GLY A 78 -15.92 -6.48 3.06
C GLY A 78 -15.73 -6.77 1.56
N VAL A 79 -14.52 -7.13 1.13
CA VAL A 79 -14.23 -7.53 -0.25
C VAL A 79 -13.93 -9.03 -0.41
N GLY A 80 -14.19 -9.84 0.62
CA GLY A 80 -14.20 -11.30 0.55
C GLY A 80 -13.06 -12.04 1.27
N TYR A 81 -12.22 -11.34 2.03
CA TYR A 81 -11.21 -12.02 2.85
C TYR A 81 -11.83 -12.77 4.03
N THR A 82 -11.46 -14.02 4.26
CA THR A 82 -11.99 -14.85 5.34
C THR A 82 -10.97 -15.17 6.45
N GLY A 83 -9.70 -14.79 6.25
CA GLY A 83 -8.64 -15.04 7.22
C GLY A 83 -8.64 -14.09 8.43
N ASP A 84 -7.56 -14.19 9.20
CA ASP A 84 -7.30 -13.35 10.36
C ASP A 84 -6.43 -12.13 10.01
N ALA A 85 -6.13 -11.29 11.01
CA ALA A 85 -5.31 -10.12 10.80
C ALA A 85 -3.87 -10.46 10.34
N ALA A 86 -3.32 -11.59 10.78
CA ALA A 86 -1.93 -11.94 10.53
C ALA A 86 -1.69 -12.28 9.06
N GLY A 87 -2.65 -12.92 8.39
CA GLY A 87 -2.55 -13.24 6.96
C GLY A 87 -2.45 -12.01 6.06
N LEU A 88 -2.91 -10.83 6.50
CA LEU A 88 -2.75 -9.58 5.73
C LEU A 88 -1.31 -9.05 5.70
N ARG A 89 -0.37 -9.65 6.44
CA ARG A 89 1.07 -9.37 6.34
C ARG A 89 1.73 -10.06 5.14
N ASP A 90 1.11 -11.09 4.59
CA ASP A 90 1.57 -11.72 3.35
C ASP A 90 1.35 -10.74 2.18
N PRO A 91 2.39 -10.36 1.42
CA PRO A 91 2.29 -9.41 0.31
C PRO A 91 1.19 -9.77 -0.70
N ASN A 92 1.13 -11.05 -1.10
CA ASN A 92 0.21 -11.50 -2.14
C ASN A 92 -1.24 -11.43 -1.65
N THR A 93 -1.50 -11.89 -0.43
CA THR A 93 -2.80 -11.79 0.24
C THR A 93 -3.20 -10.32 0.39
N ASN A 94 -2.27 -9.46 0.84
CA ASN A 94 -2.51 -8.02 0.99
C ASN A 94 -2.95 -7.38 -0.33
N LEU A 95 -2.20 -7.60 -1.41
CA LEU A 95 -2.49 -7.05 -2.73
C LEU A 95 -3.79 -7.62 -3.32
N THR A 96 -4.09 -8.90 -3.11
CA THR A 96 -5.34 -9.53 -3.55
C THR A 96 -6.57 -8.75 -3.10
N TYR A 97 -6.63 -8.38 -1.82
CA TYR A 97 -7.81 -7.71 -1.25
C TYR A 97 -7.70 -6.18 -1.32
N ALA A 98 -6.51 -5.61 -1.14
CA ALA A 98 -6.34 -4.16 -1.17
C ALA A 98 -6.45 -3.57 -2.57
N VAL A 99 -5.96 -4.26 -3.61
CA VAL A 99 -6.16 -3.79 -4.99
C VAL A 99 -7.63 -3.92 -5.42
N LYS A 100 -8.34 -4.97 -4.96
CA LYS A 100 -9.79 -5.10 -5.16
C LYS A 100 -10.57 -3.96 -4.52
N TYR A 101 -10.21 -3.54 -3.31
CA TYR A 101 -10.81 -2.38 -2.66
C TYR A 101 -10.44 -1.06 -3.37
N LEU A 102 -9.17 -0.91 -3.78
CA LEU A 102 -8.71 0.23 -4.58
C LEU A 102 -9.46 0.36 -5.91
N ALA A 103 -9.82 -0.75 -6.56
CA ALA A 103 -10.63 -0.71 -7.78
C ALA A 103 -12.02 -0.09 -7.53
N GLY A 104 -12.63 -0.35 -6.38
CA GLY A 104 -13.85 0.33 -5.95
C GLY A 104 -13.65 1.84 -5.79
N ALA A 105 -12.60 2.23 -5.07
CA ALA A 105 -12.23 3.63 -4.88
C ALA A 105 -11.93 4.35 -6.21
N TYR A 106 -11.25 3.67 -7.14
CA TYR A 106 -10.89 4.18 -8.45
C TYR A 106 -12.12 4.42 -9.34
N ARG A 107 -13.08 3.50 -9.32
CA ARG A 107 -14.36 3.65 -10.01
C ARG A 107 -15.19 4.79 -9.42
N ALA A 108 -15.33 4.85 -8.09
CA ALA A 108 -16.00 5.96 -7.41
C ALA A 108 -15.33 7.31 -7.69
N ALA A 109 -14.02 7.28 -7.94
CA ALA A 109 -13.24 8.43 -8.35
C ALA A 109 -13.31 8.74 -9.86
N ASN A 110 -14.17 8.10 -10.66
CA ASN A 110 -14.25 8.24 -12.12
C ASN A 110 -12.87 8.20 -12.80
N GLY A 111 -11.98 7.34 -12.33
CA GLY A 111 -10.63 7.21 -12.87
C GLY A 111 -9.62 8.26 -12.38
N ASP A 112 -9.99 9.19 -11.50
CA ASP A 112 -9.08 10.19 -10.94
C ASP A 112 -8.16 9.56 -9.87
N HIS A 113 -6.85 9.58 -10.12
CA HIS A 113 -5.86 8.96 -9.25
C HIS A 113 -5.76 9.64 -7.87
N ALA A 114 -5.80 10.97 -7.81
CA ALA A 114 -5.64 11.69 -6.56
C ALA A 114 -6.85 11.47 -5.64
N ARG A 115 -8.05 11.51 -6.23
CA ARG A 115 -9.31 11.22 -5.56
C ARG A 115 -9.38 9.74 -5.15
N ALA A 116 -8.96 8.81 -5.98
CA ALA A 116 -8.89 7.38 -5.65
C ALA A 116 -7.99 7.11 -4.43
N VAL A 117 -6.83 7.76 -4.34
CA VAL A 117 -5.94 7.65 -3.16
C VAL A 117 -6.64 8.16 -1.89
N ARG A 118 -7.34 9.31 -1.98
CA ARG A 118 -8.09 9.85 -0.84
C ARG A 118 -9.22 8.93 -0.40
N TYR A 119 -9.95 8.36 -1.36
CA TYR A 119 -11.03 7.41 -1.17
C TYR A 119 -10.57 6.08 -0.60
N PHE A 120 -9.42 5.57 -1.04
CA PHE A 120 -8.82 4.38 -0.46
C PHE A 120 -8.51 4.58 1.02
N ALA A 121 -7.93 5.72 1.39
CA ALA A 121 -7.55 6.02 2.78
C ALA A 121 -8.74 6.38 3.69
N GLY A 122 -9.73 7.11 3.15
CA GLY A 122 -10.85 7.66 3.93
C GLY A 122 -12.16 6.86 3.85
N GLY A 123 -12.32 5.99 2.87
CA GLY A 123 -13.61 5.41 2.48
C GLY A 123 -14.25 6.15 1.29
N TYR A 124 -15.13 5.46 0.56
CA TYR A 124 -15.80 5.97 -0.64
C TYR A 124 -17.28 5.55 -0.77
N TYR A 125 -17.88 5.17 0.36
CA TYR A 125 -19.31 4.87 0.47
C TYR A 125 -20.07 6.09 0.97
#